data_AF-A0A1A3E8A2-F1
#
_entry.id   AF-A0A1A3E8A2-F1
#
_cell.length_a   1.000
_cell.length_b   1.000
_cell.length_c   1.000
_cell.angle_alpha   90.00
_cell.angle_beta   90.00
_cell.angle_gamma   90.00
#
_symmetry.space_group_name_H-M   'P 1'
#
loop_
_entity.id
_entity.type
_entity.pdbx_description
1 polymer ?
#
loop_
_entity_poly.entity_id
_entity_poly.type
_entity_poly.pdbx_seq_one_letter_code
_entity_poly.pdbx_strand_id
1 'polypeptide(L)'
;MTAAARDKYLKIINTYLSTLKAERKKMSNQESLGDPGALQSGVLTKQNLLLGMTGLTGAERSLDQYIDYLDELSTTVKKAFDHLMQAG
;
A
#
# COMPACT_ATOMS: atom_id res chain seq x y z
N MET A 1 -1.29 -13.32 -27.62
CA MET A 1 -0.49 -12.70 -26.52
C MET A 1 0.44 -13.75 -25.95
N THR A 2 1.69 -13.45 -25.59
CA THR A 2 2.66 -14.46 -25.11
C THR A 2 2.72 -14.50 -23.58
N ALA A 3 3.04 -15.66 -23.00
CA ALA A 3 3.30 -15.81 -21.57
C ALA A 3 4.37 -14.81 -21.07
N ALA A 4 5.38 -14.52 -21.91
CA ALA A 4 6.42 -13.54 -21.60
C ALA A 4 5.89 -12.11 -21.42
N ALA A 5 4.83 -11.72 -22.15
CA ALA A 5 4.20 -10.41 -21.96
C ALA A 5 3.44 -10.35 -20.63
N ARG A 6 2.66 -11.40 -20.31
CA ARG A 6 1.97 -11.54 -19.01
C ARG A 6 2.95 -11.37 -17.85
N ASP A 7 4.03 -12.12 -17.90
CA ASP A 7 4.98 -12.21 -16.79
C ASP A 7 5.70 -10.86 -16.59
N LYS A 8 5.96 -10.10 -17.66
CA LYS A 8 6.49 -8.73 -17.55
C LYS A 8 5.50 -7.78 -16.85
N TYR A 9 4.23 -7.80 -17.23
CA TYR A 9 3.21 -6.97 -16.57
C TYR A 9 3.05 -7.32 -15.09
N LEU A 10 2.90 -8.62 -14.79
CA LEU A 10 2.79 -9.09 -13.40
C LEU A 10 4.04 -8.76 -12.59
N LYS A 11 5.25 -8.87 -13.18
CA LYS A 11 6.49 -8.49 -12.50
C LYS A 11 6.50 -7.01 -12.11
N ILE A 12 6.06 -6.11 -12.99
CA ILE A 12 5.99 -4.67 -12.71
C ILE A 12 5.02 -4.42 -11.54
N ILE A 13 3.80 -4.95 -11.63
CA ILE A 13 2.77 -4.79 -10.58
C ILE A 13 3.28 -5.32 -9.24
N ASN A 14 3.85 -6.53 -9.23
CA ASN A 14 4.35 -7.17 -8.02
C ASN A 14 5.55 -6.42 -7.42
N THR A 15 6.36 -5.74 -8.24
CA THR A 15 7.45 -4.88 -7.74
C THR A 15 6.89 -3.72 -6.92
N TYR A 16 5.91 -2.99 -7.47
CA TYR A 16 5.26 -1.90 -6.74
C TYR A 16 4.57 -2.39 -5.47
N LEU A 17 3.80 -3.47 -5.58
CA LEU A 17 3.11 -4.09 -4.46
C LEU A 17 4.07 -4.46 -3.32
N SER A 18 5.21 -5.08 -3.64
CA SER A 18 6.20 -5.48 -2.64
C SER A 18 6.82 -4.27 -1.95
N THR A 19 7.13 -3.22 -2.71
CA THR A 19 7.66 -1.97 -2.16
C THR A 19 6.64 -1.31 -1.22
N LEU A 20 5.37 -1.20 -1.63
CA LEU A 20 4.34 -0.59 -0.79
C LEU A 20 4.07 -1.41 0.48
N LYS A 21 4.04 -2.75 0.40
CA LYS A 21 3.93 -3.63 1.57
C LYS A 21 5.11 -3.45 2.54
N ALA A 22 6.32 -3.25 2.02
CA ALA A 22 7.49 -2.98 2.84
C ALA A 22 7.41 -1.62 3.55
N GLU A 23 7.02 -0.56 2.85
CA GLU A 23 6.81 0.76 3.46
C GLU A 23 5.68 0.75 4.48
N ARG A 24 4.56 0.05 4.20
CA ARG A 24 3.44 -0.11 5.13
C ARG A 24 3.89 -0.75 6.44
N LYS A 25 4.73 -1.78 6.35
CA LYS A 25 5.32 -2.43 7.53
C LYS A 25 6.22 -1.49 8.33
N LYS A 26 6.98 -0.60 7.66
CA LYS A 26 7.78 0.43 8.35
C LYS A 26 6.89 1.44 9.08
N MET A 27 5.75 1.83 8.49
CA MET A 27 4.77 2.73 9.13
C MET A 27 4.21 2.12 10.43
N SER A 28 3.83 0.84 10.41
CA SER A 28 3.37 0.14 11.63
C SER A 28 4.44 0.04 12.72
N ASN A 29 5.71 0.10 12.34
CA ASN A 29 6.85 0.02 13.24
C ASN A 29 7.40 1.40 13.63
N GLN A 30 6.71 2.50 13.29
CA GLN A 30 7.15 3.81 13.77
C GLN A 30 6.94 3.89 15.28
N GLU A 31 8.05 4.11 15.99
CA GLU A 31 8.08 4.29 17.43
C GLU A 31 7.20 5.48 17.84
N SER A 32 6.79 5.48 19.11
CA SER A 32 6.07 6.58 19.75
C SER A 32 6.63 7.94 19.34
N LEU A 33 5.77 8.90 18.99
CA LEU A 33 6.13 10.30 18.66
C LEU A 33 6.76 11.10 19.83
N GLY A 34 7.25 10.42 20.86
CA GLY A 34 7.83 11.02 22.06
C GLY A 34 6.79 11.55 23.04
N ASP A 35 7.28 12.09 24.16
CA ASP A 35 6.48 12.82 25.13
C ASP A 35 6.23 14.25 24.62
N PRO A 36 4.95 14.68 24.47
CA PRO A 36 4.64 16.05 24.06
C PRO A 36 4.91 17.11 25.14
N GLY A 37 5.25 16.70 26.37
CA GLY A 37 5.39 17.58 27.53
C GLY A 37 4.02 18.09 28.03
N ALA A 38 4.04 19.14 28.86
CA ALA A 38 2.84 19.65 29.52
C ALA A 38 2.09 20.74 28.72
N LEU A 39 2.66 21.24 27.62
CA LEU A 39 2.02 22.29 26.82
C LEU A 39 0.90 21.72 25.96
N GLN A 40 -0.27 22.35 26.01
CA GLN A 40 -1.44 21.92 25.22
C GLN A 40 -1.16 21.90 23.71
N SER A 41 -0.34 22.83 23.21
CA SER A 41 0.09 22.85 21.80
C SER A 41 0.89 21.60 21.40
N GLY A 42 1.74 21.08 22.30
CA GLY A 42 2.48 19.83 22.08
C GLY A 42 1.54 18.62 22.01
N VAL A 43 0.57 18.55 22.92
CA VAL A 43 -0.44 17.48 22.95
C VAL A 43 -1.27 17.46 21.67
N LEU A 44 -1.78 18.62 21.23
CA LEU A 44 -2.56 18.75 20.00
C LEU A 44 -1.75 18.42 18.76
N THR A 45 -0.49 18.85 18.71
CA THR A 45 0.41 18.52 17.59
C THR A 45 0.62 17.02 17.47
N LYS A 46 0.90 16.34 18.59
CA LYS A 46 1.03 14.87 18.63
C LYS A 46 -0.26 14.17 18.16
N GLN A 47 -1.42 14.61 18.63
CA GLN A 47 -2.70 14.05 18.20
C GLN A 47 -2.94 14.22 16.70
N ASN A 48 -2.68 15.41 16.15
CA ASN A 48 -2.84 15.68 14.72
C ASN A 48 -1.90 14.83 13.86
N LEU A 49 -0.65 14.63 14.30
CA LEU A 49 0.30 13.76 13.62
C LEU A 49 -0.18 12.30 13.63
N LEU A 50 -0.65 11.80 14.77
CA LEU A 50 -1.22 10.45 14.87
C LEU A 50 -2.43 10.30 13.95
N LEU A 51 -3.36 11.26 13.94
CA LEU A 51 -4.52 11.25 13.04
C LEU A 51 -4.13 11.28 11.57
N GLY A 52 -3.11 12.07 11.21
CA GLY A 52 -2.56 12.10 9.85
C GLY A 52 -1.95 10.76 9.41
N MET A 53 -1.46 9.96 10.35
CA MET A 53 -0.91 8.63 10.06
C MET A 53 -1.98 7.53 10.07
N THR A 54 -2.75 7.41 11.14
CA THR A 54 -3.61 6.25 11.44
C THR A 54 -5.11 6.55 11.32
N GLY A 55 -5.49 7.80 11.09
CA GLY A 55 -6.88 8.19 10.91
C GLY A 55 -7.54 7.54 9.69
N LEU A 56 -8.86 7.74 9.56
CA LEU A 56 -9.67 7.12 8.50
C LEU A 56 -9.16 7.44 7.08
N THR A 57 -8.54 8.61 6.91
CA THR A 57 -7.90 9.07 5.66
C THR A 57 -6.39 9.25 5.85
N GLY A 58 -5.82 8.60 6.86
CA GLY A 58 -4.40 8.69 7.19
C GLY A 58 -3.53 7.99 6.17
N ALA A 59 -2.22 8.24 6.27
CA ALA A 59 -1.21 7.66 5.38
C ALA A 59 -1.28 6.13 5.34
N GLU A 60 -1.47 5.49 6.51
CA GLU A 60 -1.57 4.03 6.60
C GLU A 60 -2.77 3.48 5.81
N ARG A 61 -3.94 4.06 6.03
CA ARG A 61 -5.17 3.62 5.36
C ARG A 61 -5.13 3.86 3.86
N SER A 62 -4.54 4.98 3.44
CA SER A 62 -4.33 5.29 2.02
C SER A 62 -3.40 4.26 1.37
N LEU A 63 -2.33 3.87 2.06
CA LEU A 63 -1.39 2.86 1.55
C LEU A 63 -2.03 1.47 1.45
N ASP A 64 -2.86 1.10 2.44
CA ASP A 64 -3.64 -0.14 2.40
C ASP A 64 -4.56 -0.18 1.16
N GLN A 65 -5.24 0.92 0.84
CA GLN A 65 -6.09 1.01 -0.36
C GLN A 65 -5.30 0.85 -1.67
N TYR A 66 -4.09 1.44 -1.76
CA TYR A 66 -3.24 1.25 -2.94
C TYR A 66 -2.73 -0.19 -3.07
N ILE A 67 -2.42 -0.85 -1.95
CA ILE A 67 -2.03 -2.26 -1.93
C ILE A 67 -3.18 -3.12 -2.44
N ASP A 68 -4.39 -2.93 -1.91
CA ASP A 68 -5.59 -3.67 -2.31
C ASP A 68 -5.87 -3.51 -3.81
N TYR A 69 -5.79 -2.28 -4.32
CA TYR A 69 -5.96 -1.99 -5.74
C TYR A 69 -4.93 -2.71 -6.63
N LEU A 70 -3.65 -2.71 -6.23
CA LEU A 70 -2.60 -3.39 -7.00
C LEU A 70 -2.72 -4.92 -6.95
N ASP A 71 -3.18 -5.49 -5.83
CA ASP A 71 -3.48 -6.92 -5.72
C ASP A 71 -4.65 -7.32 -6.65
N GLU A 72 -5.71 -6.49 -6.71
CA GLU A 72 -6.83 -6.70 -7.64
C GLU A 72 -6.39 -6.55 -9.11
N LEU A 73 -5.56 -5.56 -9.42
CA LEU A 73 -5.00 -5.36 -10.75
C LEU A 73 -4.16 -6.56 -11.18
N SER A 74 -3.28 -7.08 -10.32
CA SER A 74 -2.46 -8.27 -10.56
C SER A 74 -3.34 -9.48 -10.89
N THR A 75 -4.40 -9.68 -10.11
CA THR A 75 -5.38 -10.76 -10.30
C THR A 75 -6.12 -10.62 -11.63
N THR A 76 -6.55 -9.41 -11.97
CA THR A 76 -7.28 -9.11 -13.20
C THR A 76 -6.41 -9.34 -14.42
N VAL A 77 -5.16 -8.85 -14.41
CA VAL A 77 -4.19 -9.08 -15.47
C VAL A 77 -3.97 -10.58 -15.66
N LYS A 78 -3.75 -11.34 -14.59
CA LYS A 78 -3.58 -12.79 -14.66
C LYS A 78 -4.77 -13.47 -15.34
N LYS A 79 -5.99 -13.18 -14.89
CA LYS A 79 -7.23 -13.75 -15.46
C LYS A 79 -7.39 -13.40 -16.94
N ALA A 80 -7.16 -12.14 -17.33
CA ALA A 80 -7.28 -11.71 -18.71
C ALA A 80 -6.33 -12.47 -19.64
N PHE A 81 -5.06 -12.65 -19.22
CA PHE A 81 -4.10 -13.42 -19.99
C PHE A 81 -4.43 -14.92 -20.02
N ASP A 82 -4.90 -15.50 -18.91
CA ASP A 82 -5.29 -16.91 -18.86
C ASP A 82 -6.48 -17.19 -19.79
N HIS A 83 -7.48 -16.29 -19.85
CA HIS A 83 -8.59 -16.38 -20.81
C HIS A 83 -8.10 -16.28 -22.27
N LEU A 84 -7.19 -15.36 -22.57
CA LEU A 84 -6.64 -15.20 -23.93
C LEU A 84 -5.83 -16.41 -24.39
N MET A 85 -5.18 -17.13 -23.47
CA MET A 85 -4.46 -18.37 -23.79
C MET A 85 -5.39 -19.58 -23.96
N GLN A 86 -6.57 -19.57 -23.33
CA GLN A 86 -7.58 -20.62 -23.49
C GLN A 86 -8.46 -20.42 -24.74
N ALA A 87 -8.62 -19.17 -25.18
CA ALA A 87 -9.43 -18.81 -26.34
C ALA A 87 -8.69 -18.92 -27.69
N GLY A 88 -7.39 -19.22 -27.67
CA GLY A 88 -6.56 -19.41 -28.86
C GLY A 88 -5.97 -20.81 -28.91
#